data_AF-R7XT57-F1
#
_entry.id   AF-R7XT57-F1
#
_cell.length_a   1.000
_cell.length_b   1.000
_cell.length_c   1.000
_cell.angle_alpha   90.00
_cell.angle_beta   90.00
_cell.angle_gamma   90.00
#
_symmetry.space_group_name_H-M   'P 1'
#
loop_
_entity.id
_entity.type
_entity.pdbx_description
1 polymer ?
#
loop_
_entity_poly.entity_id
_entity_poly.type
_entity_poly.pdbx_seq_one_letter_code
_entity_poly.pdbx_strand_id
1 'polypeptide(L)'
;MEDTMTGRLVAELAAMTRVAADQRHARNTLIRIQHDRREAVLDPDALGKILPAHEVVETFRAVNRAVRAEIWDVAQRCEDLSDGVREVRDLFRAVDADVAERFQALLGGPR
;
A
#
# COMPACT_ATOMS: atom_id res chain seq x y z
N MET A 1 0.02 -32.10 -17.20
CA MET A 1 0.04 -31.87 -15.74
C MET A 1 1.06 -30.79 -15.38
N GLU A 2 2.27 -30.85 -15.95
CA GLU A 2 3.32 -29.79 -15.87
C GLU A 2 2.83 -28.41 -16.30
N ASP A 3 2.14 -28.32 -17.45
CA ASP A 3 1.62 -27.07 -18.01
C ASP A 3 0.58 -26.36 -17.11
N THR A 4 -0.17 -27.16 -16.34
CA THR A 4 -1.16 -26.66 -15.38
C THR A 4 -0.50 -26.12 -14.10
N MET A 5 0.61 -26.72 -13.68
CA MET A 5 1.36 -26.31 -12.48
C MET A 5 2.14 -25.02 -12.76
N THR A 6 2.80 -24.92 -13.92
CA THR A 6 3.46 -23.69 -14.38
C THR A 6 2.46 -22.55 -14.54
N GLY A 7 1.29 -22.81 -15.16
CA GLY A 7 0.23 -21.82 -15.30
C GLY A 7 -0.29 -21.30 -13.95
N ARG A 8 -0.38 -22.17 -12.94
CA ARG A 8 -0.80 -21.79 -11.58
C ARG A 8 0.22 -20.90 -10.87
N LEU A 9 1.51 -21.24 -10.91
CA LEU A 9 2.58 -20.42 -10.30
C LEU A 9 2.63 -19.01 -10.93
N VAL A 10 2.50 -18.93 -12.26
CA VAL A 10 2.42 -17.64 -12.96
C VAL A 10 1.21 -16.82 -12.52
N ALA A 11 0.05 -17.45 -12.35
CA ALA A 11 -1.16 -16.79 -11.86
C ALA A 11 -1.02 -16.28 -10.42
N GLU A 12 -0.36 -17.04 -9.54
CA GLU A 12 -0.09 -16.67 -8.15
C GLU A 12 0.86 -15.46 -8.08
N LEU A 13 1.99 -15.47 -8.81
CA LEU A 13 2.92 -14.34 -8.87
C LEU A 13 2.26 -13.08 -9.47
N ALA A 14 1.39 -13.25 -10.47
CA ALA A 14 0.62 -12.16 -11.05
C ALA A 14 -0.39 -11.59 -10.03
N ALA A 15 -1.05 -12.45 -9.23
CA ALA A 15 -1.93 -12.02 -8.16
C ALA A 15 -1.19 -11.22 -7.09
N MET A 16 -0.03 -11.69 -6.62
CA MET A 16 0.80 -10.96 -5.66
C MET A 16 1.24 -9.59 -6.20
N THR A 17 1.60 -9.53 -7.48
CA THR A 17 1.97 -8.26 -8.12
C THR A 17 0.78 -7.29 -8.18
N ARG A 18 -0.43 -7.77 -8.48
CA ARG A 18 -1.65 -6.95 -8.44
C ARG A 18 -1.95 -6.45 -7.03
N VAL A 19 -1.93 -7.33 -6.03
CA VAL A 19 -2.17 -6.94 -4.62
C VAL A 19 -1.16 -5.87 -4.18
N ALA A 20 0.13 -6.03 -4.48
CA ALA A 20 1.13 -5.03 -4.13
C ALA A 20 0.89 -3.68 -4.85
N ALA A 21 0.36 -3.69 -6.07
CA ALA A 21 -0.03 -2.48 -6.80
C ALA A 21 -1.27 -1.82 -6.20
N ASP A 22 -2.27 -2.59 -5.79
CA ASP A 22 -3.49 -2.10 -5.14
C ASP A 22 -3.15 -1.40 -3.81
N GLN A 23 -2.24 -1.97 -3.02
CA GLN A 23 -1.77 -1.33 -1.77
C GLN A 23 -1.07 0.01 -2.03
N ARG A 24 -0.22 0.10 -3.07
CA ARG A 24 0.38 1.38 -3.50
C ARG A 24 -0.67 2.38 -3.97
N HIS A 25 -1.68 1.91 -4.70
CA HIS A 25 -2.77 2.76 -5.15
C HIS A 25 -3.58 3.34 -3.97
N ALA A 26 -3.90 2.51 -2.98
CA ALA A 26 -4.56 2.93 -1.74
C ALA A 26 -3.73 3.99 -1.00
N ARG A 27 -2.43 3.75 -0.80
CA ARG A 27 -1.49 4.73 -0.22
C ARG A 27 -1.54 6.08 -0.94
N ASN A 28 -1.41 6.07 -2.27
CA ASN A 28 -1.38 7.30 -3.06
C ASN A 28 -2.71 8.07 -2.97
N THR A 29 -3.83 7.35 -2.89
CA THR A 29 -5.15 7.97 -2.66
C THR A 29 -5.24 8.61 -1.29
N LEU A 30 -4.74 7.96 -0.23
CA LEU A 30 -4.69 8.52 1.12
C LEU A 30 -3.83 9.78 1.21
N ILE A 31 -2.67 9.80 0.55
CA ILE A 31 -1.81 11.00 0.45
C ILE A 31 -2.54 12.15 -0.22
N ARG A 32 -3.30 11.87 -1.30
CA ARG A 32 -4.10 12.91 -1.97
C ARG A 32 -5.18 13.48 -1.04
N ILE A 33 -5.94 12.62 -0.36
CA ILE A 33 -6.93 13.05 0.64
C ILE A 33 -6.26 13.91 1.72
N GLN A 34 -5.06 13.54 2.18
CA GLN A 34 -4.32 14.32 3.16
C GLN A 34 -3.95 15.72 2.63
N HIS A 35 -3.57 15.83 1.36
CA HIS A 35 -3.31 17.10 0.69
C HIS A 35 -4.56 17.97 0.63
N ASP A 36 -5.68 17.42 0.15
CA ASP A 36 -6.95 18.14 0.04
C ASP A 36 -7.42 18.63 1.42
N ARG A 37 -7.23 17.82 2.47
CA ARG A 37 -7.54 18.21 3.85
C ARG A 37 -6.59 19.26 4.44
N ARG A 38 -5.37 19.39 3.92
CA ARG A 38 -4.46 20.47 4.34
C ARG A 38 -4.96 21.83 3.84
N GLU A 39 -5.61 21.85 2.69
CA GLU A 39 -6.19 23.05 2.08
C GLU A 39 -7.59 23.38 2.65
N ALA A 40 -8.23 22.42 3.33
CA ALA A 40 -9.50 22.66 4.01
C ALA A 40 -9.32 23.61 5.21
N VAL A 41 -9.79 24.85 5.04
CA VAL A 41 -9.83 25.89 6.07
C VAL A 41 -11.27 26.22 6.40
N LEU A 42 -11.57 26.38 7.70
CA LEU A 42 -12.82 26.95 8.16
C LEU A 42 -12.66 28.47 8.20
N ASP A 43 -13.44 29.17 7.38
CA ASP A 43 -13.50 30.63 7.38
C ASP A 43 -14.21 31.11 8.66
N PRO A 44 -13.54 31.87 9.55
CA PRO A 44 -14.14 32.39 10.77
C PRO A 44 -15.37 33.28 10.48
N ASP A 45 -15.37 34.00 9.35
CA ASP A 45 -16.46 34.90 8.99
C ASP A 45 -17.70 34.12 8.53
N ALA A 46 -17.52 32.88 8.05
CA ALA A 46 -18.61 31.97 7.69
C ALA A 46 -19.33 31.36 8.90
N LEU A 47 -18.74 31.43 10.11
CA LEU A 47 -19.34 30.90 11.35
C LEU A 47 -20.36 31.86 11.99
N GLY A 48 -20.46 33.09 11.49
CA GLY A 48 -21.36 34.11 12.03
C GLY A 48 -21.01 34.55 13.46
N LYS A 49 -21.87 35.38 14.06
CA LYS A 49 -21.66 35.97 15.41
C LYS A 49 -22.03 35.05 16.59
N ILE A 50 -22.47 33.81 16.33
CA ILE A 50 -23.25 33.02 17.30
C ILE A 50 -22.40 32.03 18.14
N LEU A 51 -21.11 31.85 17.83
CA LEU A 51 -20.19 31.00 18.61
C LEU A 51 -18.89 31.77 18.95
N PRO A 52 -18.11 31.34 19.97
CA PRO A 52 -16.71 31.72 20.11
C PRO A 52 -15.94 31.18 18.90
N ALA A 53 -15.97 31.92 17.78
CA ALA A 53 -15.43 31.51 16.48
C ALA A 53 -13.96 31.06 16.58
N HIS A 54 -13.20 31.66 17.50
CA HIS A 54 -11.82 31.27 17.79
C HIS A 54 -11.71 29.83 18.31
N GLU A 55 -12.50 29.44 19.32
CA GLU A 55 -12.45 28.07 19.88
C GLU A 55 -12.89 27.02 18.87
N VAL A 56 -13.87 27.34 18.04
CA VAL A 56 -14.34 26.47 16.94
C VAL A 56 -13.23 26.26 15.91
N VAL A 57 -12.58 27.34 15.48
CA VAL A 57 -11.48 27.29 14.51
C VAL A 57 -10.29 26.51 15.07
N GLU A 58 -9.91 26.73 16.33
CA GLU A 58 -8.82 25.98 16.97
C GLU A 58 -9.15 24.50 17.15
N THR A 59 -10.38 24.17 17.55
CA THR A 59 -10.86 22.79 17.64
C THR A 59 -10.82 22.10 16.27
N PHE A 60 -11.31 22.78 15.23
CA PHE A 60 -11.25 22.25 13.87
C PHE A 60 -9.82 22.00 13.41
N ARG A 61 -8.91 22.94 13.67
CA ARG A 61 -7.48 22.79 13.36
C ARG A 61 -6.88 21.59 14.10
N ALA A 62 -7.20 21.40 15.38
CA ALA A 62 -6.73 20.27 16.17
C ALA A 62 -7.24 18.93 15.61
N VAL A 63 -8.54 18.82 15.33
CA VAL A 63 -9.15 17.62 14.73
C VAL A 63 -8.56 17.34 13.36
N ASN A 64 -8.36 18.35 12.50
CA ASN A 64 -7.73 18.15 11.20
C ASN A 64 -6.28 17.67 11.31
N ARG A 65 -5.51 18.16 12.29
CA ARG A 65 -4.16 17.64 12.56
C ARG A 65 -4.19 16.17 12.97
N ALA A 66 -5.09 15.79 13.89
CA ALA A 66 -5.24 14.41 14.35
C ALA A 66 -5.62 13.48 13.18
N VAL A 67 -6.65 13.84 12.41
CA VAL A 67 -7.09 13.05 11.24
C VAL A 67 -5.96 12.90 10.21
N ARG A 68 -5.14 13.95 10.00
CA ARG A 68 -3.99 13.88 9.09
C ARG A 68 -2.89 12.94 9.56
N ALA A 69 -2.68 12.81 10.87
CA ALA A 69 -1.74 11.85 11.43
C ALA A 69 -2.25 10.41 11.23
N GLU A 70 -3.52 10.16 11.54
CA GLU A 70 -4.16 8.85 11.34
C GLU A 70 -4.12 8.40 9.86
N ILE A 71 -4.43 9.31 8.92
CA ILE A 71 -4.33 9.02 7.48
C ILE A 71 -2.89 8.66 7.08
N TRP A 72 -1.90 9.36 7.64
CA TRP A 72 -0.50 9.07 7.38
C TRP A 72 -0.11 7.67 7.87
N ASP A 73 -0.54 7.29 9.07
CA ASP A 73 -0.26 5.97 9.63
C ASP A 73 -0.92 4.83 8.83
N VAL A 74 -2.13 5.05 8.30
CA VAL A 74 -2.76 4.11 7.36
C VAL A 74 -1.97 4.03 6.05
N ALA A 75 -1.52 5.16 5.51
CA ALA A 75 -0.74 5.20 4.27
C ALA A 75 0.59 4.43 4.40
N GLN A 76 1.26 4.53 5.55
CA GLN A 76 2.47 3.75 5.85
C GLN A 76 2.18 2.25 5.94
N ARG A 77 1.09 1.84 6.61
CA ARG A 77 0.69 0.42 6.63
C ARG A 77 0.42 -0.15 5.24
N CYS A 78 -0.16 0.64 4.31
CA CYS A 78 -0.30 0.22 2.91
C CYS A 78 1.06 0.05 2.21
N GLU A 79 2.06 0.87 2.55
CA GLU A 79 3.43 0.74 2.04
C GLU A 79 4.06 -0.57 2.55
N ASP A 80 4.03 -0.80 3.86
CA ASP A 80 4.55 -2.01 4.50
C ASP A 80 3.91 -3.29 3.94
N LEU A 81 2.58 -3.30 3.75
CA LEU A 81 1.87 -4.42 3.13
C LEU A 81 2.30 -4.65 1.68
N SER A 82 2.51 -3.58 0.92
CA SER A 82 2.99 -3.67 -0.47
C SER A 82 4.36 -4.31 -0.53
N ASP A 83 5.26 -3.94 0.39
CA ASP A 83 6.63 -4.44 0.44
C ASP A 83 6.69 -5.88 0.94
N GLY A 84 5.92 -6.23 1.98
CA GLY A 84 5.80 -7.61 2.45
C GLY A 84 5.29 -8.56 1.36
N VAL A 85 4.31 -8.14 0.55
CA VAL A 85 3.84 -8.97 -0.59
C VAL A 85 4.93 -9.15 -1.66
N ARG A 86 5.76 -8.13 -1.90
CA ARG A 86 6.91 -8.27 -2.83
C ARG A 86 7.95 -9.22 -2.29
N GLU A 87 8.27 -9.12 -1.00
CA GLU A 87 9.26 -9.98 -0.36
C GLU A 87 8.88 -11.46 -0.47
N VAL A 88 7.62 -11.80 -0.16
CA VAL A 88 7.13 -13.19 -0.31
C VAL A 88 7.19 -13.63 -1.78
N ARG A 89 6.84 -12.75 -2.72
CA ARG A 89 6.89 -13.08 -4.16
C ARG A 89 8.31 -13.36 -4.61
N ASP A 90 9.26 -12.57 -4.15
CA ASP A 90 10.66 -12.68 -4.54
C ASP A 90 11.31 -13.92 -3.87
N LEU A 91 10.88 -14.26 -2.65
CA LEU A 91 11.22 -15.54 -2.01
C LEU A 91 10.72 -16.74 -2.82
N PHE A 92 9.46 -16.73 -3.27
CA PHE A 92 8.91 -17.83 -4.09
C PHE A 92 9.70 -18.00 -5.39
N ARG A 93 10.05 -16.90 -6.07
CA ARG A 93 10.90 -16.94 -7.27
C ARG A 93 12.28 -17.54 -7.00
N ALA A 94 12.90 -17.21 -5.88
CA ALA A 94 14.20 -17.74 -5.51
C ALA A 94 14.13 -19.26 -5.25
N VAL A 95 13.09 -19.71 -4.54
CA VAL A 95 12.86 -21.14 -4.29
C VAL A 95 12.60 -21.89 -5.60
N ASP A 96 11.75 -21.36 -6.48
CA ASP A 96 11.46 -21.98 -7.78
C ASP A 96 12.73 -22.09 -8.65
N ALA A 97 13.61 -21.08 -8.61
CA ALA A 97 14.88 -21.10 -9.32
C ALA A 97 15.85 -22.16 -8.76
N ASP A 98 16.03 -22.23 -7.45
CA ASP A 98 16.89 -23.25 -6.79
C ASP A 98 16.37 -24.67 -7.08
N VAL A 99 15.05 -24.88 -7.05
CA VAL A 99 14.44 -26.16 -7.41
C VAL A 99 14.72 -26.50 -8.88
N ALA A 100 14.54 -25.55 -9.80
CA ALA A 100 14.82 -25.76 -11.22
C ALA A 100 16.29 -26.11 -11.48
N GLU A 101 17.23 -25.40 -10.84
CA GLU A 101 18.67 -25.68 -10.93
C GLU A 101 19.01 -27.09 -10.43
N ARG A 102 18.45 -27.51 -9.29
CA ARG A 102 18.66 -28.85 -8.74
C ARG A 102 18.11 -29.94 -9.65
N PHE A 103 16.94 -29.73 -10.24
CA PHE A 103 16.38 -30.67 -11.22
C PHE A 103 17.26 -30.77 -12.47
N GLN A 104 17.76 -29.65 -13.00
CA GLN A 104 18.69 -29.66 -14.14
C GLN A 104 19.99 -30.40 -13.82
N ALA A 105 20.53 -30.23 -12.61
CA ALA A 105 21.71 -30.96 -12.17
C ALA A 105 21.48 -32.49 -12.09
N LEU A 106 20.30 -32.92 -11.62
CA LEU A 106 19.92 -34.34 -11.53
C LEU A 106 19.67 -34.99 -12.89
N LEU A 107 19.18 -34.21 -13.87
CA LEU A 107 18.94 -34.68 -15.24
C LEU A 107 20.21 -34.73 -16.10
N GLY A 108 21.39 -34.49 -15.51
CA GLY A 108 22.68 -34.59 -16.18
C GLY A 108 23.01 -33.38 -17.06
N GLY A 109 22.61 -32.17 -16.65
CA GLY A 109 22.85 -30.93 -17.38
C GLY A 109 24.29 -30.77 -17.91
N PRO A 110 24.48 -30.15 -19.09
CA PRO A 110 25.76 -30.11 -19.79
C PRO A 110 26.84 -29.41 -18.95
N ARG A 111 28.07 -29.92 -19.04
CA ARG A 111 29.27 -29.24 -18.55
C ARG A 111 29.43 -27.86 -19.17
#